data_AF-A0A953Q3Y8-F1
#
_entry.id   AF-A0A953Q3Y8-F1
#
_cell.length_a   1.000
_cell.length_b   1.000
_cell.length_c   1.000
_cell.angle_alpha   90.00
_cell.angle_beta   90.00
_cell.angle_gamma   90.00
#
_symmetry.space_group_name_H-M   'P 1'
#
loop_
_entity.id
_entity.type
_entity.pdbx_description
1 polymer ?
#
loop_
_entity_poly.entity_id
_entity_poly.type
_entity_poly.pdbx_seq_one_letter_code
_entity_poly.pdbx_strand_id
1 'polypeptide(L)'
;MNSMDVILWFLAAPIYFAKWLFRLRRKWKFWRIAYTPRIVCASCRGTVWLLGIWRCGCGYTYRGHLLRQCRVCGSLPRMVRCYDCGVTTKLPEP
;
A
#
# COMPACT_ATOMS: atom_id res chain seq x y z
N MET A 1 -42.41 6.66 5.65
CA MET A 1 -41.14 5.99 5.99
C MET A 1 -41.47 5.01 7.10
N ASN A 2 -41.66 3.73 6.78
CA ASN A 2 -42.22 2.77 7.72
C ASN A 2 -41.19 2.37 8.79
N SER A 3 -41.66 2.15 10.01
CA SER A 3 -40.84 1.81 11.19
C SER A 3 -39.97 0.56 10.98
N MET A 4 -40.40 -0.35 10.12
CA MET A 4 -39.69 -1.57 9.73
C MET A 4 -38.40 -1.28 8.93
N ASP A 5 -38.41 -0.25 8.08
CA ASP A 5 -37.24 0.12 7.26
C ASP A 5 -36.10 0.67 8.13
N VAL A 6 -36.44 1.39 9.20
CA VAL A 6 -35.46 1.98 10.14
C VAL A 6 -34.71 0.90 10.92
N ILE A 7 -35.40 -0.16 11.32
CA ILE A 7 -34.82 -1.29 12.06
C ILE A 7 -33.89 -2.09 11.16
N LEU A 8 -34.31 -2.38 9.92
CA LEU A 8 -33.44 -3.03 8.94
C LEU A 8 -32.20 -2.18 8.63
N TRP A 9 -32.35 -0.86 8.56
CA TRP A 9 -31.22 0.05 8.33
C TRP A 9 -30.23 0.04 9.50
N PHE A 10 -30.72 0.04 10.75
CA PHE A 10 -29.89 -0.07 11.94
C PHE A 10 -29.18 -1.42 12.06
N LEU A 11 -29.79 -2.52 11.61
CA LEU A 11 -29.13 -3.83 11.57
C LEU A 11 -28.13 -3.97 10.41
N ALA A 12 -28.39 -3.35 9.26
CA ALA A 12 -27.49 -3.40 8.11
C ALA A 12 -26.28 -2.47 8.26
N ALA A 13 -26.46 -1.30 8.89
CA ALA A 13 -25.42 -0.32 9.16
C ALA A 13 -24.13 -0.90 9.80
N PRO A 14 -24.18 -1.72 10.87
CA PRO A 14 -22.96 -2.28 11.48
C PRO A 14 -22.21 -3.23 10.56
N ILE A 15 -22.90 -3.96 9.67
CA ILE A 15 -22.25 -4.87 8.71
C ILE A 15 -21.49 -4.06 7.65
N TYR A 16 -22.11 -3.00 7.12
CA TYR A 16 -21.45 -2.08 6.19
C TYR A 16 -20.29 -1.33 6.87
N PHE A 17 -20.48 -0.89 8.10
CA PHE A 17 -19.47 -0.18 8.88
C PHE A 17 -18.27 -1.09 9.17
N ALA A 18 -18.49 -2.35 9.55
CA ALA A 18 -17.43 -3.33 9.74
C ALA A 18 -16.65 -3.57 8.44
N LYS A 19 -17.33 -3.80 7.31
CA LYS A 19 -16.67 -3.94 6.00
C LYS A 19 -15.84 -2.71 5.64
N TRP A 20 -16.36 -1.51 5.89
CA TRP A 20 -15.65 -0.25 5.66
C TRP A 20 -14.41 -0.13 6.55
N LEU A 21 -14.53 -0.46 7.85
CA LEU A 21 -13.42 -0.44 8.81
C LEU A 21 -12.31 -1.43 8.41
N PHE A 22 -12.66 -2.62 7.93
CA PHE A 22 -11.71 -3.60 7.43
C PHE A 22 -10.95 -3.09 6.19
N ARG A 23 -11.64 -2.44 5.25
CA ARG A 23 -10.99 -1.80 4.08
C ARG A 23 -10.06 -0.65 4.50
N LEU A 24 -10.49 0.15 5.48
CA LEU A 24 -9.69 1.24 6.02
C LEU A 24 -8.44 0.75 6.73
N ARG A 25 -8.52 -0.32 7.52
CA ARG A 25 -7.34 -0.88 8.19
C ARG A 25 -6.25 -1.35 7.22
N ARG A 26 -6.63 -1.93 6.07
CA ARG A 26 -5.67 -2.30 5.02
C ARG A 26 -4.99 -1.06 4.42
N LYS A 27 -5.77 -0.04 4.08
CA LYS A 27 -5.25 1.26 3.62
C LYS A 27 -4.33 1.90 4.66
N TRP A 28 -4.65 1.85 5.94
CA TRP A 28 -3.83 2.42 7.02
C TRP A 28 -2.49 1.72 7.17
N LYS A 29 -2.43 0.39 7.06
CA LYS A 29 -1.16 -0.35 7.04
C LYS A 29 -0.29 0.05 5.84
N PHE A 30 -0.90 0.18 4.66
CA PHE A 30 -0.19 0.64 3.46
C PHE A 30 0.34 2.05 3.66
N TRP A 31 -0.48 2.97 4.16
CA TRP A 31 -0.07 4.35 4.44
C TRP A 31 1.07 4.39 5.45
N ARG A 32 0.99 3.63 6.55
CA ARG A 32 2.07 3.59 7.54
C ARG A 32 3.41 3.18 6.93
N ILE A 33 3.42 2.22 5.99
CA ILE A 33 4.66 1.79 5.33
C ILE A 33 5.06 2.78 4.21
N ALA A 34 4.10 3.40 3.54
CA ALA A 34 4.33 4.43 2.53
C ALA A 34 4.95 5.72 3.12
N TYR A 35 4.75 6.00 4.41
CA TYR A 35 5.42 7.09 5.11
C TYR A 35 6.82 6.72 5.63
N THR A 36 7.18 5.43 5.66
CA THR A 36 8.52 5.01 6.09
C THR A 36 9.48 5.07 4.90
N PRO A 37 10.56 5.86 4.95
CA PRO A 37 11.54 5.92 3.85
C PRO A 37 12.44 4.68 3.75
N ARG A 38 12.27 3.71 4.65
CA ARG A 38 13.11 2.52 4.80
C ARG A 38 12.28 1.30 5.22
N ILE A 39 12.62 0.14 4.67
CA ILE A 39 12.13 -1.17 5.11
C ILE A 39 13.30 -2.08 5.46
N VAL A 40 13.06 -3.04 6.34
CA VAL A 40 14.07 -4.03 6.73
C VAL A 40 13.97 -5.23 5.81
N CYS A 41 15.10 -5.68 5.26
CA CYS A 41 15.15 -6.89 4.44
C CYS A 41 14.88 -8.12 5.32
N ALA A 42 13.96 -9.00 4.92
CA ALA A 42 13.65 -10.21 5.69
C ALA A 42 14.82 -11.22 5.74
N SER A 43 15.71 -11.19 4.73
CA SER A 43 16.83 -12.13 4.62
C SER A 43 18.05 -11.67 5.42
N CYS A 44 18.56 -10.47 5.17
CA CYS A 44 19.80 -9.99 5.79
C CYS A 44 19.59 -8.97 6.93
N ARG A 45 18.33 -8.58 7.20
CA ARG A 45 17.98 -7.45 8.10
C ARG A 45 18.61 -6.10 7.72
N GLY A 46 19.19 -6.00 6.53
CA GLY A 46 19.73 -4.76 5.97
C GLY A 46 18.64 -3.71 5.72
N THR A 47 19.05 -2.44 5.65
CA THR A 47 18.12 -1.32 5.44
C THR A 47 17.91 -1.12 3.95
N VAL A 48 16.71 -1.40 3.46
CA VAL A 48 16.34 -1.11 2.07
C VAL A 48 15.70 0.28 2.02
N TRP A 49 16.40 1.20 1.36
CA TRP A 49 15.91 2.54 1.13
C TRP A 49 14.80 2.52 0.09
N LEU A 50 13.65 3.08 0.47
CA LEU A 50 12.50 3.29 -0.43
C LEU A 50 12.63 4.61 -1.21
N LEU A 51 13.77 5.30 -1.09
CA LEU A 51 14.11 6.48 -1.85
C LEU A 51 15.07 6.06 -2.97
N GLY A 52 14.69 6.29 -4.22
CA GLY A 52 15.53 5.88 -5.35
C GLY A 52 14.95 6.24 -6.71
N ILE A 53 15.50 5.60 -7.74
CA ILE A 53 15.06 5.74 -9.12
C ILE A 53 14.33 4.45 -9.51
N TRP A 54 13.12 4.59 -10.04
CA TRP A 54 12.35 3.46 -10.55
C TRP A 54 11.83 3.75 -11.94
N ARG A 55 12.02 2.81 -12.86
CA ARG A 55 11.51 2.90 -14.23
C ARG A 55 10.27 2.03 -14.37
N CYS A 56 9.16 2.65 -14.73
CA CYS A 56 7.93 1.97 -15.07
C CYS A 56 8.05 1.30 -16.46
N GLY A 57 7.29 0.21 -16.68
CA GLY A 57 7.16 -0.42 -18.00
C GLY A 57 6.58 0.52 -19.07
N CYS A 58 5.85 1.58 -18.69
CA CYS A 58 5.42 2.63 -19.62
C CYS A 58 6.54 3.60 -20.05
N GLY A 59 7.78 3.38 -19.59
CA GLY A 59 8.94 4.23 -19.91
C GLY A 59 9.16 5.40 -18.95
N TYR A 60 8.17 5.76 -18.11
CA TYR A 60 8.32 6.82 -17.11
C TYR A 60 9.35 6.44 -16.04
N THR A 61 10.36 7.29 -15.84
CA THR A 61 11.37 7.12 -14.79
C THR A 61 11.07 8.07 -13.64
N TYR A 62 10.69 7.51 -12.51
CA TYR A 62 10.41 8.24 -11.28
C TYR A 62 11.67 8.33 -10.41
N ARG A 63 11.90 9.49 -9.79
CA ARG A 63 12.98 9.74 -8.82
C ARG A 63 12.35 10.21 -7.50
N GLY A 64 12.57 9.47 -6.41
CA GLY A 64 12.03 9.77 -5.09
C GLY A 64 11.50 8.53 -4.37
N HIS A 65 10.38 8.67 -3.66
CA HIS A 65 9.77 7.56 -2.90
C HIS A 65 9.15 6.46 -3.80
N LEU A 66 9.66 5.24 -3.73
CA LEU A 66 9.23 4.08 -4.53
C LEU A 66 7.73 3.77 -4.37
N LEU A 67 7.11 4.01 -3.22
CA LEU A 67 5.65 3.77 -3.03
C LEU A 67 4.72 4.81 -3.69
N ARG A 68 5.21 5.67 -4.60
CA ARG A 68 4.37 6.61 -5.35
C ARG A 68 3.86 5.96 -6.64
N GLN A 69 2.58 6.19 -6.94
CA GLN A 69 1.98 5.74 -8.21
C GLN A 69 2.64 6.43 -9.40
N CYS A 70 2.82 5.69 -10.50
CA CYS A 70 3.23 6.28 -11.77
C CYS A 70 2.19 7.31 -12.24
N ARG A 71 2.62 8.51 -12.62
CA ARG A 71 1.71 9.56 -13.13
C ARG A 71 1.10 9.26 -14.49
N VAL A 72 1.67 8.30 -15.24
CA VAL A 72 1.23 7.94 -16.58
C VAL A 72 0.22 6.80 -16.55
N CYS A 73 0.58 5.67 -15.95
CA CYS A 73 -0.25 4.46 -15.95
C CYS A 73 -0.79 4.07 -14.56
N GLY A 74 -0.48 4.82 -13.50
CA GLY A 74 -0.94 4.51 -12.14
C GLY A 74 -0.28 3.30 -11.47
N SER A 75 0.63 2.59 -12.15
CA SER A 75 1.29 1.41 -11.60
C SER A 75 2.18 1.76 -10.40
N LEU A 76 2.22 0.88 -9.40
CA LEU A 76 3.15 0.92 -8.26
C LEU A 76 4.25 -0.13 -8.42
N PRO A 77 5.51 0.16 -8.05
CA PRO A 77 6.52 -0.86 -7.96
C PRO A 77 6.15 -1.88 -6.87
N ARG A 78 6.21 -3.17 -7.23
CA ARG A 78 5.88 -4.29 -6.34
C ARG A 78 7.11 -4.96 -5.73
N MET A 79 8.30 -4.66 -6.26
CA MET A 79 9.55 -5.26 -5.82
C MET A 79 10.62 -4.19 -5.69
N VAL A 80 11.48 -4.35 -4.68
CA VAL A 80 12.69 -3.53 -4.51
C VAL A 80 13.86 -4.47 -4.25
N ARG A 81 15.04 -4.12 -4.75
CA ARG A 81 16.26 -4.89 -4.50
C ARG A 81 16.94 -4.36 -3.25
N CYS A 82 17.30 -5.25 -2.34
CA CYS A 82 18.19 -4.91 -1.24
C CYS A 82 19.60 -4.74 -1.79
N TYR A 83 20.22 -3.57 -1.57
CA TYR A 83 21.58 -3.31 -2.03
C TYR A 83 22.65 -4.01 -1.17
N ASP A 84 22.32 -4.42 0.05
CA ASP A 84 23.25 -5.13 0.92
C ASP A 84 23.40 -6.61 0.53
N CYS A 85 22.29 -7.33 0.34
CA CYS A 85 22.30 -8.77 0.03
C CYS A 85 21.95 -9.11 -1.42
N GLY A 86 21.54 -8.13 -2.22
CA GLY A 86 21.13 -8.34 -3.62
C GLY A 86 19.75 -8.99 -3.81
N VAL A 87 19.08 -9.44 -2.74
CA VAL A 87 17.76 -10.10 -2.79
C VAL A 87 16.66 -9.09 -3.12
N THR A 88 15.77 -9.45 -4.04
CA THR A 88 14.55 -8.70 -4.33
C THR A 88 13.46 -9.03 -3.33
N THR A 89 12.96 -8.03 -2.62
CA THR A 89 11.86 -8.17 -1.66
C THR A 89 10.58 -7.58 -2.22
N LYS A 90 9.45 -8.21 -1.89
CA LYS A 90 8.13 -7.71 -2.27
C LYS A 90 7.76 -6.51 -1.40
N LEU A 91 7.34 -5.42 -2.03
CA LEU A 91 6.78 -4.25 -1.36
C LEU A 91 5.34 -4.54 -0.92
N PRO A 92 4.87 -3.94 0.19
CA PRO A 92 3.48 -4.06 0.59
C PRO A 92 2.56 -3.42 -0.46
N GLU A 93 1.50 -4.13 -0.83
CA GLU A 93 0.47 -3.68 -1.77
C GLU A 93 -0.70 -3.02 -1.00
N PRO A 94 -1.39 -2.01 -1.58
CA PRO A 94 -2.55 -1.35 -0.96
C PRO A 94 -3.83 -2.21 -0.94
#